data_AF-A2IAC3-F1
#
_entry.id   AF-A2IAC3-F1
#
_cell.length_a   1.000
_cell.length_b   1.000
_cell.length_c   1.000
_cell.angle_alpha   90.00
_cell.angle_beta   90.00
_cell.angle_gamma   90.00
#
_symmetry.space_group_name_H-M   'P 1'
#
loop_
_entity.id
_entity.type
_entity.pdbx_description
1 polymer ?
#
loop_
_entity_poly.entity_id
_entity_poly.type
_entity_poly.pdbx_seq_one_letter_code
_entity_poly.pdbx_strand_id
1 'polypeptide(L)'
;KTMTKTVYEKVFSVTSLKRLSAGRYVSQLLDDVDHLRNKGETPDGKKMVLYGSTSPFLKSIMSAMGGDQGYHSENLLPYPEAGSMFITEIYQKEVEQTFHVRLHYSTNPNQPISDKNVLKLRDCDELCEFDKFKDLMKPMYLSKDDADKECLE
;
A
#
# COMPACT_ATOMS: atom_id res chain seq x y z
N LYS A 1 -4.60 -27.46 -2.74
CA LYS A 1 -3.13 -27.48 -2.58
C LYS A 1 -2.72 -26.17 -1.91
N THR A 2 -2.38 -26.21 -0.63
CA THR A 2 -1.98 -25.02 0.13
C THR A 2 -0.56 -24.65 -0.26
N MET A 3 -0.38 -23.49 -0.90
CA MET A 3 0.94 -22.93 -1.16
C MET A 3 1.62 -22.70 0.20
N THR A 4 2.84 -23.21 0.40
CA THR A 4 3.52 -23.14 1.70
C THR A 4 3.92 -21.69 2.02
N LYS A 5 3.84 -21.30 3.29
CA LYS A 5 4.14 -19.95 3.80
C LYS A 5 5.46 -19.36 3.25
N THR A 6 6.48 -20.21 3.11
CA THR A 6 7.81 -19.86 2.57
C THR A 6 7.78 -19.44 1.10
N VAL A 7 6.89 -20.02 0.28
CA VAL A 7 6.74 -19.62 -1.14
C VAL A 7 6.16 -18.21 -1.21
N TYR A 8 5.17 -17.89 -0.39
CA TYR A 8 4.58 -16.56 -0.33
C TYR A 8 5.56 -15.48 0.13
N GLU A 9 6.33 -15.76 1.18
CA GLU A 9 7.37 -14.84 1.68
C GLU A 9 8.44 -14.57 0.62
N LYS A 10 8.79 -15.58 -0.18
CA LYS A 10 9.78 -15.44 -1.25
C LYS A 10 9.23 -14.77 -2.52
N VAL A 11 7.97 -15.02 -2.87
CA VAL A 11 7.33 -14.37 -4.03
C VAL A 11 7.15 -12.88 -3.77
N PHE A 12 6.70 -12.52 -2.57
CA PHE A 12 6.45 -11.13 -2.22
C PHE A 12 7.67 -10.39 -1.66
N SER A 13 8.87 -10.98 -1.72
CA SER A 13 10.13 -10.25 -1.52
C SER A 13 10.74 -9.77 -2.85
N VAL A 14 10.31 -10.32 -3.99
CA VAL A 14 10.83 -9.95 -5.32
C VAL A 14 10.09 -8.72 -5.86
N THR A 15 10.84 -7.67 -6.17
CA THR A 15 10.34 -6.36 -6.63
C THR A 15 9.40 -6.45 -7.83
N SER A 16 9.79 -7.19 -8.87
CA SER A 16 8.97 -7.35 -10.07
C SER A 16 7.63 -8.03 -9.78
N LEU A 17 7.62 -9.04 -8.90
CA LEU A 17 6.40 -9.74 -8.52
C LEU A 17 5.49 -8.86 -7.64
N LYS A 18 6.05 -8.04 -6.74
CA LYS A 18 5.27 -7.02 -6.00
C LYS A 18 4.62 -6.02 -6.97
N ARG A 19 5.41 -5.50 -7.92
CA ARG A 19 4.94 -4.55 -8.95
C ARG A 19 3.83 -5.15 -9.82
N LEU A 20 4.01 -6.36 -10.34
CA LEU A 20 3.01 -7.02 -11.18
C LEU A 20 1.72 -7.35 -10.41
N SER A 21 1.84 -7.75 -9.14
CA SER A 21 0.68 -8.22 -8.37
C SER A 21 -0.17 -7.10 -7.78
N ALA A 22 0.42 -5.95 -7.43
CA ALA A 22 -0.29 -4.86 -6.77
C ALA A 22 0.13 -3.46 -7.23
N GLY A 23 1.01 -3.33 -8.23
CA GLY A 23 1.50 -2.04 -8.71
C GLY A 23 0.40 -1.15 -9.30
N ARG A 24 -0.65 -1.73 -9.89
CA ARG A 24 -1.84 -0.97 -10.32
C ARG A 24 -2.56 -0.31 -9.14
N TYR A 25 -2.66 -1.00 -8.00
CA TYR A 25 -3.24 -0.43 -6.77
C TYR A 25 -2.38 0.72 -6.25
N VAL A 26 -1.05 0.51 -6.17
CA VAL A 26 -0.11 1.55 -5.74
C VAL A 26 -0.20 2.77 -6.66
N SER A 27 -0.22 2.56 -7.97
CA SER A 27 -0.29 3.64 -8.95
C SER A 27 -1.57 4.46 -8.82
N GLN A 28 -2.71 3.78 -8.70
CA GLN A 28 -4.00 4.45 -8.50
C GLN A 28 -3.98 5.33 -7.24
N LEU A 29 -3.45 4.83 -6.13
CA LEU A 29 -3.33 5.62 -4.91
C LEU A 29 -2.46 6.87 -5.12
N LEU A 30 -1.29 6.73 -5.75
CA LEU A 30 -0.41 7.86 -6.00
C LEU A 30 -1.09 8.89 -6.91
N ASP A 31 -1.75 8.44 -7.96
CA ASP A 31 -2.47 9.30 -8.91
C ASP A 31 -3.66 10.02 -8.24
N ASP A 32 -4.40 9.33 -7.36
CA ASP A 32 -5.53 9.90 -6.61
C ASP A 32 -5.07 11.00 -5.63
N VAL A 33 -3.94 10.79 -4.95
CA VAL A 33 -3.38 11.79 -4.03
C VAL A 33 -2.77 12.97 -4.80
N ASP A 34 -2.13 12.75 -5.94
CA ASP A 34 -1.71 13.83 -6.83
C ASP A 34 -2.90 14.64 -7.34
N HIS A 35 -4.00 13.98 -7.70
CA HIS A 35 -5.23 14.64 -8.11
C HIS A 35 -5.76 15.51 -6.96
N LEU A 36 -5.84 14.97 -5.74
CA LEU A 36 -6.24 15.71 -4.55
C LEU A 36 -5.36 16.94 -4.30
N ARG A 37 -4.04 16.79 -4.41
CA ARG A 37 -3.09 17.91 -4.25
C ARG A 37 -3.31 19.01 -5.30
N ASN A 38 -3.57 18.63 -6.54
CA ASN A 38 -3.65 19.56 -7.66
C ASN A 38 -5.04 20.19 -7.83
N LYS A 39 -6.10 19.51 -7.41
CA LYS A 39 -7.50 19.92 -7.62
C LYS A 39 -8.23 20.30 -6.33
N GLY A 40 -7.70 19.92 -5.17
CA GLY A 40 -8.34 20.15 -3.88
C GLY A 40 -9.50 19.18 -3.58
N GLU A 41 -9.72 18.19 -4.44
CA GLU A 41 -10.73 17.14 -4.28
C GLU A 41 -10.19 15.80 -4.77
N THR A 42 -10.70 14.70 -4.23
CA THR A 42 -10.39 13.36 -4.75
C THR A 42 -11.15 13.10 -6.05
N PRO A 43 -10.70 12.15 -6.89
CA PRO A 43 -11.50 11.71 -8.03
C PRO A 43 -12.90 11.29 -7.59
N ASP A 44 -13.92 11.85 -8.25
CA ASP A 44 -15.35 11.67 -7.94
C ASP A 44 -15.78 12.16 -6.54
N GLY A 45 -14.97 12.94 -5.83
CA GLY A 45 -15.29 13.48 -4.50
C GLY A 45 -15.37 12.43 -3.37
N LYS A 46 -14.81 11.23 -3.59
CA LYS A 46 -14.82 10.13 -2.62
C LYS A 46 -13.86 10.38 -1.46
N LYS A 47 -14.34 10.33 -0.22
CA LYS A 47 -13.48 10.42 0.98
C LYS A 47 -12.93 9.09 1.46
N MET A 48 -13.53 7.98 1.02
CA MET A 48 -13.17 6.62 1.42
C MET A 48 -13.44 5.66 0.27
N VAL A 49 -12.52 4.73 0.05
CA VAL A 49 -12.66 3.64 -0.92
C VAL A 49 -12.41 2.32 -0.21
N LEU A 50 -13.33 1.38 -0.35
CA LEU A 50 -13.30 0.07 0.29
C LEU A 50 -13.14 -1.01 -0.78
N TYR A 51 -12.10 -1.83 -0.66
CA TYR A 51 -11.85 -2.96 -1.54
C TYR A 51 -12.08 -4.26 -0.78
N GLY A 52 -13.06 -5.05 -1.20
CA GLY A 52 -13.19 -6.45 -0.78
C GLY A 52 -12.14 -7.30 -1.49
N SER A 53 -11.40 -8.13 -0.77
CA SER A 53 -10.35 -8.96 -1.37
C SER A 53 -10.09 -10.28 -0.65
N THR A 54 -9.18 -11.07 -1.18
CA THR A 54 -8.73 -12.36 -0.64
C THR A 54 -7.36 -12.23 0.03
N SER A 55 -7.04 -13.12 0.98
CA SER A 55 -5.77 -13.08 1.72
C SER A 55 -4.51 -12.99 0.83
N PRO A 56 -4.39 -13.71 -0.30
CA PRO A 56 -3.21 -13.60 -1.17
C PRO A 56 -3.06 -12.20 -1.80
N PHE A 57 -4.16 -11.57 -2.19
CA PHE A 57 -4.14 -10.23 -2.79
C PHE A 57 -3.96 -9.14 -1.74
N LEU A 58 -4.54 -9.31 -0.54
CA LEU A 58 -4.25 -8.42 0.57
C LEU A 58 -2.75 -8.47 0.91
N LYS A 59 -2.14 -9.66 0.92
CA LYS A 59 -0.70 -9.82 1.14
C LYS A 59 0.13 -9.17 0.03
N SER A 60 -0.29 -9.24 -1.23
CA SER A 60 0.42 -8.57 -2.34
C SER A 60 0.37 -7.06 -2.20
N ILE A 61 -0.80 -6.48 -1.91
CA ILE A 61 -0.95 -5.04 -1.62
C ILE A 61 -0.04 -4.64 -0.47
N MET A 62 -0.12 -5.33 0.67
CA MET A 62 0.68 -5.00 1.83
C MET A 62 2.18 -5.04 1.50
N SER A 63 2.62 -6.02 0.71
CA SER A 63 4.04 -6.17 0.35
C SER A 63 4.50 -5.10 -0.65
N ALA A 64 3.68 -4.74 -1.64
CA ALA A 64 3.97 -3.68 -2.59
C ALA A 64 3.95 -2.29 -1.94
N MET A 65 3.02 -2.04 -1.02
CA MET A 65 2.95 -0.80 -0.24
C MET A 65 4.13 -0.61 0.72
N GLY A 66 4.95 -1.65 0.91
CA GLY A 66 6.26 -1.55 1.56
C GLY A 66 7.38 -1.07 0.64
N GLY A 67 7.12 -0.90 -0.66
CA GLY A 67 8.12 -0.58 -1.66
C GLY A 67 9.16 -1.69 -1.84
N ASP A 68 10.32 -1.31 -2.36
CA ASP A 68 11.45 -2.23 -2.55
C ASP A 68 12.07 -2.65 -1.20
N GLN A 69 12.27 -1.68 -0.32
CA GLN A 69 12.95 -1.84 0.98
C GLN A 69 12.08 -2.47 2.06
N GLY A 70 10.76 -2.48 1.87
CA GLY A 70 9.80 -3.05 2.81
C GLY A 70 9.61 -2.18 4.06
N TYR A 71 9.12 -2.83 5.11
CA TYR A 71 8.87 -2.21 6.40
C TYR A 71 10.08 -2.36 7.34
N HIS A 72 10.10 -1.58 8.42
CA HIS A 72 11.00 -1.83 9.54
C HIS A 72 10.82 -3.27 10.06
N SER A 73 11.89 -3.87 10.57
CA SER A 73 11.95 -5.29 10.98
C SER A 73 10.94 -5.67 12.07
N GLU A 74 10.44 -4.68 12.82
CA GLU A 74 9.38 -4.84 13.81
C GLU A 74 8.01 -5.13 13.17
N ASN A 75 7.87 -4.90 11.87
CA ASN A 75 6.63 -5.03 11.09
C ASN A 75 6.69 -6.20 10.10
N LEU A 76 7.22 -7.36 10.50
CA LEU A 76 7.09 -8.60 9.71
C LEU A 76 5.61 -8.94 9.55
N LEU A 77 5.07 -8.62 8.38
CA LEU A 77 3.65 -8.77 8.11
C LEU A 77 3.26 -10.24 8.06
N PRO A 78 2.34 -10.73 8.92
CA PRO A 78 1.88 -12.10 8.87
C PRO A 78 1.09 -12.37 7.59
N TYR A 79 0.70 -13.63 7.40
CA TYR A 79 -0.27 -13.98 6.37
C TYR A 79 -1.67 -13.49 6.81
N PRO A 80 -2.44 -12.79 5.95
CA PRO A 80 -3.72 -12.22 6.39
C PRO A 80 -4.79 -13.28 6.69
N GLU A 81 -5.31 -13.23 7.91
CA GLU A 81 -6.46 -14.03 8.33
C GLU A 81 -7.78 -13.36 7.92
N ALA A 82 -8.89 -14.10 8.03
CA ALA A 82 -10.21 -13.57 7.71
C ALA A 82 -10.54 -12.34 8.57
N GLY A 83 -11.05 -11.27 7.94
CA GLY A 83 -11.34 -10.01 8.61
C GLY A 83 -10.12 -9.09 8.80
N SER A 84 -8.94 -9.48 8.31
CA SER A 84 -7.79 -8.57 8.27
C SER A 84 -8.04 -7.38 7.34
N MET A 85 -7.48 -6.23 7.68
CA MET A 85 -7.60 -4.99 6.92
C MET A 85 -6.24 -4.32 6.78
N PHE A 86 -5.94 -3.83 5.57
CA PHE A 86 -4.85 -2.91 5.31
C PHE A 86 -5.45 -1.55 4.97
N ILE A 87 -5.06 -0.53 5.71
CA ILE A 87 -5.68 0.80 5.65
C ILE A 87 -4.60 1.81 5.29
N THR A 88 -4.89 2.64 4.30
CA THR A 88 -4.06 3.77 3.92
C THR A 88 -4.82 5.04 4.23
N GLU A 89 -4.25 5.89 5.07
CA GLU A 89 -4.81 7.18 5.44
C GLU A 89 -3.99 8.29 4.82
N ILE A 90 -4.68 9.27 4.24
CA ILE A 90 -4.09 10.47 3.65
C ILE A 90 -4.44 11.65 4.53
N TYR A 91 -3.41 12.36 4.98
CA TYR A 91 -3.52 13.56 5.81
C TYR A 91 -3.05 14.77 5.02
N GLN A 92 -3.76 15.89 5.17
CA GLN A 92 -3.30 17.20 4.70
C GLN A 92 -2.99 18.06 5.92
N LYS A 93 -1.77 18.59 5.99
CA LYS A 93 -1.44 19.63 6.97
C LYS A 93 -1.79 20.98 6.38
N GLU A 94 -2.87 21.59 6.86
CA GLU A 94 -3.43 22.82 6.27
C GLU A 94 -2.45 24.00 6.24
N VAL A 95 -1.59 24.15 7.26
CA VAL A 95 -0.65 25.28 7.34
C VAL A 95 0.49 25.13 6.33
N GLU A 96 1.01 23.92 6.18
CA GLU A 96 2.17 23.61 5.34
C GLU A 96 1.74 23.27 3.89
N GLN A 97 0.44 23.01 3.67
CA GLN A 97 -0.11 22.48 2.42
C GLN A 97 0.59 21.20 1.95
N THR A 98 1.07 20.41 2.91
CA THR A 98 1.76 19.13 2.67
C THR A 98 0.82 17.96 2.89
N PHE A 99 1.00 16.92 2.08
CA PHE A 99 0.27 15.67 2.19
C PHE A 99 1.13 14.60 2.85
N HIS A 100 0.53 13.77 3.67
CA HIS A 100 1.18 12.68 4.37
C HIS A 100 0.37 11.39 4.27
N VAL A 101 1.07 10.27 4.29
CA VAL A 101 0.52 8.92 4.21
C VAL A 101 0.82 8.19 5.51
N ARG A 102 -0.18 7.53 6.08
CA ARG A 102 -0.03 6.58 7.18
C ARG A 102 -0.64 5.24 6.78
N LEU A 103 0.09 4.17 7.07
CA LEU A 103 -0.32 2.81 6.75
C LEU A 103 -0.66 2.07 8.04
N HIS A 104 -1.73 1.28 8.01
CA HIS A 104 -2.12 0.43 9.13
C HIS A 104 -2.40 -0.99 8.67
N TYR A 105 -2.18 -1.93 9.58
CA TYR A 105 -2.63 -3.30 9.42
C TYR A 105 -3.29 -3.82 10.70
N SER A 106 -4.51 -4.32 10.54
CA SER A 106 -5.26 -5.00 11.61
C SER A 106 -5.59 -6.42 11.20
N THR A 107 -5.41 -7.35 12.14
CA THR A 107 -5.83 -8.75 12.02
C THR A 107 -7.12 -9.02 12.78
N ASN A 108 -7.60 -8.08 13.59
CA ASN A 108 -8.75 -8.27 14.45
C ASN A 108 -9.85 -7.25 14.11
N PRO A 109 -10.93 -7.68 13.43
CA PRO A 109 -12.02 -6.78 13.06
C PRO A 109 -12.80 -6.24 14.27
N ASN A 110 -12.65 -6.85 15.45
CA ASN A 110 -13.33 -6.42 16.68
C ASN A 110 -12.52 -5.40 17.50
N GLN A 111 -11.30 -5.06 17.08
CA GLN A 111 -10.48 -4.05 17.74
C GLN A 111 -10.44 -2.76 16.91
N PRO A 112 -10.67 -1.60 17.54
CA PRO A 112 -10.45 -0.32 16.87
C PRO A 112 -9.00 -0.19 16.38
N ILE A 113 -8.83 0.44 15.23
CA ILE A 113 -7.50 0.80 14.72
C ILE A 113 -6.86 1.80 15.69
N SER A 114 -5.59 1.55 16.02
CA SER A 114 -4.81 2.36 16.95
C SER A 114 -3.35 2.45 16.50
N ASP A 115 -2.53 3.23 17.21
CA ASP A 115 -1.10 3.38 16.89
C ASP A 115 -0.32 2.05 16.90
N LYS A 116 -0.85 1.02 17.57
CA LYS A 116 -0.28 -0.34 17.55
C LYS A 116 -0.39 -1.04 16.19
N ASN A 117 -1.26 -0.54 15.31
CA ASN A 117 -1.49 -1.07 13.97
C ASN A 117 -0.65 -0.37 12.91
N VAL A 118 0.06 0.72 13.26
CA VAL A 118 0.80 1.54 12.30
C VAL A 118 1.99 0.77 11.75
N LEU A 119 2.10 0.77 10.43
CA LEU A 119 3.22 0.21 9.71
C LEU A 119 4.24 1.30 9.39
N LYS A 120 5.50 1.02 9.70
CA LYS A 120 6.64 1.91 9.42
C LYS A 120 7.42 1.41 8.23
N LEU A 121 7.52 2.23 7.18
CA LEU A 121 8.40 1.98 6.03
C LEU A 121 9.85 2.19 6.44
N ARG A 122 10.78 1.35 5.95
CA ARG A 122 12.19 1.36 6.40
C ARG A 122 12.89 2.72 6.27
N ASP A 123 12.47 3.52 5.29
CA ASP A 123 13.05 4.83 4.99
C ASP A 123 12.06 5.97 5.21
N CYS A 124 11.00 5.79 6.01
CA CYS A 124 10.05 6.84 6.31
C CYS A 124 9.51 6.82 7.74
N ASP A 125 9.04 7.97 8.21
CA ASP A 125 8.36 8.07 9.50
C ASP A 125 6.96 7.44 9.45
N GLU A 126 6.34 7.26 10.63
CA GLU A 126 4.96 6.76 10.76
C GLU A 126 3.93 7.60 9.99
N LEU A 127 4.18 8.91 9.88
CA LEU A 127 3.40 9.84 9.07
C LEU A 127 4.29 10.33 7.93
N CYS A 128 4.36 9.51 6.87
CA CYS A 128 5.31 9.68 5.78
C CYS A 128 4.88 10.83 4.86
N GLU A 129 5.75 11.81 4.61
CA GLU A 129 5.47 12.86 3.61
C GLU A 129 5.21 12.23 2.23
N PHE A 130 4.19 12.73 1.53
CA PHE A 130 3.70 12.08 0.31
C PHE A 130 4.75 12.03 -0.80
N ASP A 131 5.53 13.10 -1.01
CA ASP A 131 6.57 13.08 -2.06
C ASP A 131 7.65 12.04 -1.75
N LYS A 132 8.03 11.91 -0.48
CA LYS A 132 8.93 10.86 -0.01
C LYS A 132 8.31 9.46 -0.15
N PHE A 133 7.04 9.30 0.20
CA PHE A 133 6.31 8.05 0.01
C PHE A 133 6.26 7.65 -1.47
N LYS A 134 5.93 8.60 -2.34
CA LYS A 134 5.88 8.43 -3.80
C LYS A 134 7.23 7.98 -4.35
N ASP A 135 8.32 8.57 -3.87
CA ASP A 135 9.68 8.16 -4.23
C ASP A 135 9.99 6.71 -3.83
N LEU A 136 9.61 6.29 -2.62
CA LEU A 136 9.76 4.91 -2.16
C LEU A 136 8.92 3.91 -2.97
N MET A 137 7.77 4.36 -3.48
CA MET A 137 6.85 3.55 -4.28
C MET A 137 7.17 3.54 -5.78
N LYS A 138 8.12 4.35 -6.28
CA LYS A 138 8.52 4.38 -7.69
C LYS A 138 8.75 2.99 -8.31
N PRO A 139 9.44 2.03 -7.66
CA PRO A 139 9.66 0.70 -8.22
C PRO A 139 8.37 -0.13 -8.36
N MET A 140 7.31 0.25 -7.64
CA MET A 140 6.01 -0.43 -7.64
C MET A 140 5.02 0.21 -8.61
N TYR A 141 5.33 1.40 -9.15
CA TYR A 141 4.47 2.07 -10.11
C TYR A 141 4.33 1.24 -11.38
N LEU A 142 3.10 1.08 -11.84
CA LEU A 142 2.72 0.32 -13.02
C LEU A 142 1.56 1.04 -13.71
N SER A 143 1.86 1.73 -14.80
CA SER A 143 0.83 2.37 -15.63
C SER A 143 -0.11 1.31 -16.21
N LYS A 144 -1.26 1.74 -16.73
CA LYS A 144 -2.22 0.81 -17.33
C LYS A 144 -1.60 0.15 -18.56
N ASP A 145 -0.98 0.96 -19.42
CA ASP A 145 -0.36 0.50 -20.66
C ASP A 145 0.81 -0.45 -20.39
N ASP A 146 1.60 -0.22 -19.34
CA ASP A 146 2.69 -1.13 -18.97
C ASP A 146 2.17 -2.44 -18.39
N ALA A 147 1.10 -2.41 -17.58
CA ALA A 147 0.45 -3.63 -17.09
C ALA A 147 -0.10 -4.47 -18.25
N ASP A 148 -0.73 -3.84 -19.23
CA ASP A 148 -1.30 -4.53 -20.39
C ASP A 148 -0.19 -5.19 -21.21
N LYS A 149 0.95 -4.52 -21.42
CA LYS A 149 2.11 -5.12 -22.10
C LYS A 149 2.70 -6.30 -21.33
N GLU A 150 2.98 -6.12 -20.04
CA GLU A 150 3.61 -7.15 -19.20
C GLU A 150 2.70 -8.38 -18.97
N CYS A 151 1.37 -8.25 -19.15
CA CYS A 151 0.43 -9.38 -19.04
C CYS A 151 0.19 -10.12 -20.36
N LEU A 152 0.61 -9.56 -21.50
CA LEU A 152 0.42 -10.15 -22.83
C LEU A 152 1.64 -10.91 -23.35
N GLU A 153 2.80 -10.76 -22.70
CA GLU A 153 4.03 -11.53 -22.93
C GLU A 153 4.08 -12.80 -22.06
#